data_AF-A0A427YX56-F1
#
_entry.id   AF-A0A427YX56-F1
#
_cell.length_a   1.000
_cell.length_b   1.000
_cell.length_c   1.000
_cell.angle_alpha   90.00
_cell.angle_beta   90.00
_cell.angle_gamma   90.00
#
_symmetry.space_group_name_H-M   'P 1'
#
loop_
_entity.id
_entity.type
_entity.pdbx_description
1 polymer ?
#
loop_
_entity_poly.entity_id
_entity_poly.type
_entity_poly.pdbx_seq_one_letter_code
_entity_poly.pdbx_strand_id
1 'polypeptide(L)'
;MPRGHPLPHLLSLLPRSGRSALVRPTTWPETSFYQITRTKLKFRPTGSASASASASASGSTPSEGQESGAAMTGTEGGLKAHGKAWGLMFWDGKYTPPTSPLALPATEIRKALKRSWVSVDPSTLPASVQDELRKSTQRVKEGEEGRRRVIRERREARAGRLAERSAGERV
;
A
#
# COMPACT_ATOMS: atom_id res chain seq x y z
N MET A 1 20.52 -17.05 -1.24
CA MET A 1 19.24 -16.51 -0.74
C MET A 1 18.91 -15.24 -1.52
N PRO A 2 17.75 -15.14 -2.19
CA PRO A 2 17.38 -13.92 -2.90
C PRO A 2 17.35 -12.76 -1.91
N ARG A 3 18.07 -11.67 -2.24
CA ARG A 3 18.09 -10.48 -1.40
C ARG A 3 16.71 -9.83 -1.48
N GLY A 4 15.98 -9.82 -0.37
CA GLY A 4 14.69 -9.16 -0.31
C GLY A 4 14.87 -7.64 -0.44
N HIS A 5 13.93 -6.99 -1.12
CA HIS A 5 13.91 -5.55 -1.25
C HIS A 5 12.77 -4.96 -0.40
N PRO A 6 12.85 -3.67 -0.02
CA PRO A 6 11.70 -3.00 0.56
C PRO A 6 10.60 -2.90 -0.50
N LEU A 7 9.35 -3.19 -0.11
CA LEU A 7 8.21 -3.23 -1.03
C LEU A 7 8.06 -1.93 -1.85
N PRO A 8 8.24 -0.71 -1.29
CA PRO A 8 8.12 0.50 -2.09
C PRO A 8 9.12 0.59 -3.24
N HIS A 9 10.33 0.07 -3.05
CA HIS A 9 11.36 0.07 -4.08
C HIS A 9 10.96 -0.87 -5.22
N LEU A 10 10.51 -2.09 -4.90
CA LEU A 10 9.98 -3.02 -5.91
C LEU A 10 8.83 -2.41 -6.70
N LEU A 11 7.89 -1.76 -6.01
CA LEU A 11 6.73 -1.16 -6.65
C LEU A 11 7.08 0.08 -7.49
N SER A 12 8.16 0.79 -7.17
CA SER A 12 8.65 1.91 -7.99
C SER A 12 9.25 1.47 -9.32
N LEU A 13 9.78 0.23 -9.39
CA LEU A 13 10.36 -0.34 -10.61
C LEU A 13 9.29 -0.91 -11.56
N LEU A 14 8.07 -1.12 -11.07
CA LEU A 14 7.00 -1.74 -11.82
C LEU A 14 6.05 -0.71 -12.46
N PRO A 15 5.46 -1.03 -13.63
CA PRO A 15 4.50 -0.16 -14.27
C PRO A 15 3.32 0.14 -13.34
N ARG A 16 2.79 1.37 -13.42
CA ARG A 16 1.64 1.84 -12.62
C ARG A 16 1.86 1.71 -11.10
N SER A 17 3.10 1.92 -10.64
CA SER A 17 3.48 1.77 -9.23
C SER A 17 3.21 0.37 -8.67
N GLY A 18 3.38 -0.66 -9.52
CA GLY A 18 3.15 -2.05 -9.16
C GLY A 18 1.69 -2.40 -8.90
N ARG A 19 0.74 -1.66 -9.50
CA ARG A 19 -0.67 -2.03 -9.43
C ARG A 19 -0.91 -3.36 -10.14
N SER A 20 -1.60 -4.27 -9.48
CA SER A 20 -1.80 -5.67 -9.87
C SER A 20 -0.54 -6.54 -9.84
N ALA A 21 0.58 -6.03 -9.32
CA ALA A 21 1.77 -6.83 -9.10
C ALA A 21 1.52 -7.86 -7.99
N LEU A 22 2.12 -9.04 -8.14
CA LEU A 22 2.13 -10.07 -7.11
C LEU A 22 3.42 -9.93 -6.32
N VAL A 23 3.32 -9.85 -5.00
CA VAL A 23 4.46 -9.70 -4.12
C VAL A 23 4.34 -10.67 -2.95
N ARG A 24 5.46 -11.22 -2.51
CA ARG A 24 5.50 -12.07 -1.32
C ARG A 24 6.72 -11.77 -0.45
N PRO A 25 6.61 -12.00 0.86
CA PRO A 25 7.77 -12.11 1.72
C PRO A 25 8.64 -13.32 1.33
N THR A 26 9.96 -13.21 1.41
CA THR A 26 10.92 -14.31 1.15
C THR A 26 10.70 -15.49 2.10
N THR A 27 10.16 -15.24 3.30
CA THR A 27 9.86 -16.27 4.29
C THR A 27 8.54 -17.01 4.03
N TRP A 28 7.78 -16.62 3.02
CA TRP A 28 6.48 -17.23 2.71
C TRP A 28 6.61 -18.32 1.64
N PRO A 29 5.72 -19.32 1.66
CA PRO A 29 5.65 -20.34 0.61
C PRO A 29 5.31 -19.71 -0.74
N GLU A 30 5.61 -20.44 -1.83
CA GLU A 30 5.49 -19.92 -3.20
C GLU A 30 4.04 -19.66 -3.62
N THR A 31 3.10 -20.39 -3.02
CA THR A 31 1.65 -20.25 -3.24
C THR A 31 1.03 -19.12 -2.43
N SER A 32 1.77 -18.47 -1.51
CA SER A 32 1.28 -17.36 -0.69
C SER A 32 1.84 -16.02 -1.14
N PHE A 33 0.96 -15.10 -1.50
CA PHE A 33 1.35 -13.78 -2.00
C PHE A 33 0.24 -12.75 -1.80
N TYR A 34 0.59 -11.48 -1.97
CA TYR A 34 -0.34 -10.37 -2.07
C TYR A 34 -0.45 -9.89 -3.50
N GLN A 35 -1.66 -9.67 -3.98
CA GLN A 35 -1.89 -8.89 -5.19
C GLN A 35 -2.12 -7.43 -4.82
N ILE A 36 -1.25 -6.54 -5.28
CA ILE A 36 -1.33 -5.11 -4.97
C ILE A 36 -2.53 -4.48 -5.68
N THR A 37 -3.44 -3.88 -4.92
CA THR A 37 -4.61 -3.17 -5.49
C THR A 37 -4.44 -1.67 -5.42
N ARG A 38 -3.84 -1.17 -4.33
CA ARG A 38 -3.66 0.25 -4.06
C ARG A 38 -2.34 0.50 -3.36
N THR A 39 -1.67 1.56 -3.77
CA THR A 39 -0.45 2.07 -3.15
C THR A 39 -0.63 3.55 -2.82
N LYS A 40 -0.16 3.96 -1.64
CA LYS A 40 -0.03 5.36 -1.26
C LYS A 40 1.39 5.56 -0.77
N LEU A 41 2.33 5.41 -1.70
CA LEU A 41 3.76 5.56 -1.47
C LEU A 41 4.18 6.98 -1.79
N LYS A 42 5.00 7.55 -0.91
CA LYS A 42 5.66 8.84 -1.06
C LYS A 42 7.15 8.58 -1.01
N PHE A 43 7.86 9.02 -2.04
CA PHE A 43 9.32 8.96 -2.11
C PHE A 43 9.85 10.34 -1.75
N ARG A 44 10.69 10.44 -0.72
CA ARG A 44 11.44 11.67 -0.43
C ARG A 44 12.90 11.47 -0.80
N PRO A 45 13.52 12.34 -1.60
CA PRO A 45 14.96 12.33 -1.77
C PRO A 45 15.60 12.53 -0.39
N THR A 46 16.45 11.60 0.03
CA THR A 46 17.38 11.85 1.11
C THR A 46 18.46 12.73 0.51
N GLY A 47 18.63 13.94 1.04
CA GLY A 47 19.63 14.89 0.56
C GLY A 47 20.95 14.16 0.29
N SER A 48 21.43 14.33 -0.95
CA SER A 48 22.79 14.01 -1.34
C SER A 48 23.73 14.69 -0.36
N ALA A 49 24.29 13.93 0.58
CA ALA A 49 25.52 14.34 1.26
C ALA A 49 26.64 14.19 0.22
N SER A 50 26.72 15.16 -0.69
CA SER A 50 27.89 15.40 -1.51
C SER A 50 28.00 16.89 -1.76
N ALA A 51 29.15 17.41 -1.33
CA ALA A 51 29.74 18.73 -1.54
C ALA A 51 29.27 19.91 -0.64
N SER A 52 30.19 20.24 0.28
CA SER A 52 30.62 21.60 0.67
C SER A 52 30.13 22.18 2.01
N ALA A 53 30.99 22.05 3.03
CA ALA A 53 31.37 23.00 4.10
C ALA A 53 31.84 22.18 5.32
N SER A 54 33.13 21.93 5.57
CA SER A 54 34.13 22.87 6.09
C SER A 54 33.63 23.69 7.28
N ALA A 55 33.71 23.16 8.51
CA ALA A 55 34.12 23.86 9.74
C ALA A 55 33.79 23.07 11.02
N SER A 56 34.86 22.68 11.72
CA SER A 56 35.10 22.63 13.17
C SER A 56 33.98 22.58 14.23
N ALA A 57 34.35 21.84 15.30
CA ALA A 57 34.12 22.13 16.73
C ALA A 57 33.00 21.37 17.47
N SER A 58 33.47 20.44 18.31
CA SER A 58 33.20 20.28 19.75
C SER A 58 31.79 20.50 20.31
N GLY A 59 31.35 19.50 21.10
CA GLY A 59 30.63 19.76 22.34
C GLY A 59 29.19 19.25 22.42
N SER A 60 29.00 18.33 23.37
CA SER A 60 27.85 18.26 24.29
C SER A 60 26.51 17.71 23.80
N THR A 61 26.15 16.59 24.42
CA THR A 61 24.78 16.09 24.65
C THR A 61 23.90 17.09 25.40
N PRO A 62 22.58 17.11 25.12
CA PRO A 62 21.56 16.81 26.14
C PRO A 62 20.43 15.90 25.58
N SER A 63 19.95 14.89 26.31
CA SER A 63 18.84 14.88 27.30
C SER A 63 17.43 15.14 26.77
N GLU A 64 16.61 14.07 26.88
CA GLU A 64 15.17 13.97 27.14
C GLU A 64 14.16 14.98 26.59
N GLY A 65 13.16 14.48 25.86
CA GLY A 65 11.90 15.19 25.61
C GLY A 65 11.10 14.70 24.39
N GLN A 66 10.04 13.92 24.66
CA GLN A 66 8.69 14.11 24.10
C GLN A 66 8.37 13.69 22.63
N GLU A 67 7.38 12.79 22.56
CA GLU A 67 6.33 12.59 21.53
C GLU A 67 6.68 12.67 20.03
N SER A 68 6.41 11.57 19.29
CA SER A 68 5.50 11.54 18.13
C SER A 68 5.84 10.37 17.20
N GLY A 69 4.80 9.74 16.64
CA GLY A 69 4.83 8.49 15.88
C GLY A 69 6.03 8.35 14.94
N ALA A 70 6.84 7.33 15.20
CA ALA A 70 8.03 6.98 14.44
C ALA A 70 7.70 6.76 12.95
N ALA A 71 7.94 7.80 12.14
CA ALA A 71 8.00 7.71 10.71
C ALA A 71 9.21 6.84 10.33
N MET A 72 9.00 5.53 10.20
CA MET A 72 10.05 4.56 9.94
C MET A 72 10.64 4.69 8.53
N THR A 73 11.98 4.69 8.46
CA THR A 73 12.78 5.21 7.35
C THR A 73 13.51 4.06 6.65
N GLY A 74 13.13 3.68 5.44
CA GLY A 74 13.89 2.72 4.63
C GLY A 74 14.90 3.45 3.75
N THR A 75 16.19 3.33 4.06
CA THR A 75 17.31 3.89 3.29
C THR A 75 17.96 2.81 2.42
N GLU A 76 17.65 2.81 1.14
CA GLU A 76 18.54 2.28 0.09
C GLU A 76 18.14 2.89 -1.25
N GLY A 77 19.08 3.62 -1.88
CA GLY A 77 18.87 4.30 -3.16
C GLY A 77 18.57 5.80 -3.09
N GLY A 78 19.03 6.52 -2.05
CA GLY A 78 18.89 7.98 -1.97
C GLY A 78 17.44 8.49 -1.83
N LEU A 79 16.47 7.58 -1.66
CA LEU A 79 15.05 7.88 -1.61
C LEU A 79 14.42 7.15 -0.41
N LYS A 80 13.99 7.93 0.57
CA LYS A 80 13.27 7.45 1.76
C LYS A 80 11.80 7.28 1.38
N ALA A 81 11.37 6.03 1.24
CA ALA A 81 10.00 5.71 0.92
C ALA A 81 9.15 5.61 2.19
N HIS A 82 8.07 6.38 2.23
CA HIS A 82 7.03 6.31 3.27
C HIS A 82 5.69 6.00 2.63
N GLY A 83 4.88 5.18 3.29
CA GLY A 83 3.52 4.98 2.82
C GLY A 83 2.91 3.67 3.27
N LYS A 84 1.71 3.45 2.73
CA LYS A 84 0.94 2.24 2.94
C LYS A 84 0.63 1.60 1.59
N ALA A 85 0.62 0.27 1.58
CA ALA A 85 0.19 -0.52 0.45
C ALA A 85 -0.96 -1.41 0.91
N TRP A 86 -1.91 -1.64 0.01
CA TRP A 86 -3.03 -2.54 0.23
C TRP A 86 -3.06 -3.59 -0.88
N GLY A 87 -3.41 -4.80 -0.51
CA GLY A 87 -3.50 -5.91 -1.44
C GLY A 87 -4.47 -7.00 -1.01
N LEU A 88 -4.89 -7.79 -1.98
CA LEU A 88 -5.64 -9.02 -1.76
C LEU A 88 -4.66 -10.09 -1.29
N MET A 89 -4.98 -10.75 -0.18
CA MET A 89 -4.14 -11.80 0.38
C MET A 89 -4.51 -13.15 -0.22
N PHE A 90 -3.51 -13.85 -0.73
CA PHE A 90 -3.61 -15.24 -1.13
C PHE A 90 -2.74 -16.05 -0.21
N TRP A 91 -3.34 -17.00 0.49
CA TRP A 91 -2.63 -17.94 1.35
C TRP A 91 -2.81 -19.32 0.77
N ASP A 92 -1.69 -19.99 0.50
CA ASP A 92 -1.68 -21.31 -0.11
C ASP A 92 -2.53 -21.41 -1.40
N GLY A 93 -2.40 -20.40 -2.24
CA GLY A 93 -3.11 -20.32 -3.52
C GLY A 93 -4.59 -19.93 -3.42
N LYS A 94 -5.13 -19.73 -2.20
CA LYS A 94 -6.53 -19.40 -1.96
C LYS A 94 -6.70 -17.96 -1.53
N TYR A 95 -7.70 -17.28 -2.08
CA TYR A 95 -8.04 -15.93 -1.67
C TYR A 95 -8.54 -15.93 -0.21
N THR A 96 -7.89 -15.15 0.64
CA THR A 96 -8.28 -14.99 2.04
C THR A 96 -9.00 -13.66 2.20
N PRO A 97 -10.33 -13.67 2.44
CA PRO A 97 -11.07 -12.44 2.68
C PRO A 97 -10.64 -11.79 4.00
N PRO A 98 -10.83 -10.47 4.14
CA PRO A 98 -10.56 -9.80 5.40
C PRO A 98 -11.47 -10.34 6.52
N THR A 99 -10.94 -10.40 7.74
CA THR A 99 -11.65 -10.93 8.93
C THR A 99 -12.95 -10.18 9.26
N SER A 100 -13.06 -8.91 8.88
CA SER A 100 -14.27 -8.12 9.10
C SER A 100 -15.10 -8.02 7.82
N PRO A 101 -16.42 -8.32 7.85
CA PRO A 101 -17.29 -8.21 6.68
C PRO A 101 -17.45 -6.76 6.19
N LEU A 102 -17.20 -5.78 7.06
CA LEU A 102 -17.24 -4.36 6.73
C LEU A 102 -15.91 -3.84 6.16
N ALA A 103 -14.82 -4.62 6.26
CA ALA A 103 -13.53 -4.20 5.76
C ALA A 103 -13.51 -4.12 4.22
N LEU A 104 -12.55 -3.35 3.71
CA LEU A 104 -12.21 -3.40 2.29
C LEU A 104 -11.58 -4.78 1.99
N PRO A 105 -11.85 -5.36 0.82
CA PRO A 105 -11.27 -6.65 0.42
C PRO A 105 -9.74 -6.60 0.39
N ALA A 106 -9.17 -5.43 0.10
CA ALA A 106 -7.73 -5.20 0.17
C ALA A 106 -7.28 -4.91 1.60
N THR A 107 -6.39 -5.76 2.12
CA THR A 107 -5.80 -5.63 3.45
C THR A 107 -4.53 -4.78 3.41
N GLU A 108 -4.26 -4.03 4.49
CA GLU A 108 -3.02 -3.27 4.61
C GLU A 108 -1.82 -4.23 4.74
N ILE A 109 -0.84 -4.06 3.85
CA ILE A 109 0.37 -4.87 3.85
C ILE A 109 1.30 -4.38 4.96
N ARG A 110 1.40 -5.18 6.02
CA ARG A 110 2.25 -4.90 7.18
C ARG A 110 3.72 -5.16 6.84
N LYS A 111 4.63 -4.43 7.49
CA LYS A 111 6.09 -4.58 7.33
C LYS A 111 6.57 -4.43 5.86
N ALA A 112 5.86 -3.62 5.07
CA ALA A 112 6.21 -3.30 3.68
C ALA A 112 7.63 -2.74 3.52
N LEU A 113 8.17 -2.07 4.54
CA LEU A 113 9.53 -1.49 4.52
C LEU A 113 10.63 -2.50 4.85
N LYS A 114 10.29 -3.70 5.33
CA LYS A 114 11.28 -4.74 5.63
C LYS A 114 11.89 -5.25 4.33
N ARG A 115 13.21 -5.50 4.31
CA ARG A 115 13.94 -6.04 3.16
C ARG A 115 13.71 -7.54 3.00
N SER A 116 12.46 -7.91 2.77
CA SER A 116 12.03 -9.28 2.67
C SER A 116 11.03 -9.49 1.54
N TRP A 117 10.76 -8.48 0.70
CA TRP A 117 9.78 -8.62 -0.36
C TRP A 117 10.45 -9.03 -1.67
N VAL A 118 9.72 -9.83 -2.45
CA VAL A 118 10.10 -10.30 -3.78
C VAL A 118 8.86 -10.22 -4.67
N SER A 119 9.02 -9.78 -5.93
CA SER A 119 7.97 -9.86 -6.93
C SER A 119 7.79 -11.30 -7.41
N VAL A 120 6.55 -11.73 -7.57
CA VAL A 120 6.21 -13.05 -8.11
C VAL A 120 5.69 -12.87 -9.51
N ASP A 121 6.23 -13.64 -10.44
CA ASP A 121 5.71 -13.66 -11.80
C ASP A 121 4.40 -14.46 -11.83
N PRO A 122 3.32 -13.91 -12.40
CA PRO A 122 2.03 -14.62 -12.45
C PRO A 122 2.12 -15.92 -13.25
N SER A 123 3.02 -15.99 -14.24
CA SER A 123 3.20 -17.14 -15.11
C SER A 123 3.85 -18.34 -14.42
N THR A 124 4.58 -18.12 -13.32
CA THR A 124 5.22 -19.20 -12.55
C THR A 124 4.27 -19.86 -11.56
N LEU A 125 3.05 -19.33 -11.41
CA LEU A 125 2.04 -19.88 -10.50
C LEU A 125 1.28 -21.03 -11.17
N PRO A 126 0.87 -22.06 -10.40
CA PRO A 126 0.07 -23.16 -10.93
C PRO A 126 -1.28 -22.66 -11.46
N ALA A 127 -1.80 -23.32 -12.50
CA ALA A 127 -3.02 -22.91 -13.21
C ALA A 127 -4.22 -22.68 -12.26
N SER A 128 -4.41 -23.56 -11.27
CA SER A 128 -5.46 -23.43 -10.26
C SER A 128 -5.41 -22.09 -9.50
N VAL A 129 -4.21 -21.59 -9.21
CA VAL A 129 -4.00 -20.33 -8.50
C VAL A 129 -4.21 -19.14 -9.42
N GLN A 130 -3.84 -19.27 -10.70
CA GLN A 130 -4.12 -18.23 -11.69
C GLN A 130 -5.63 -18.07 -11.92
N ASP A 131 -6.38 -19.17 -11.98
CA ASP A 131 -7.85 -19.14 -12.07
C ASP A 131 -8.48 -18.48 -10.84
N GLU A 132 -8.01 -18.85 -9.64
CA GLU A 132 -8.49 -18.26 -8.40
C GLU A 132 -8.18 -16.76 -8.32
N LEU A 133 -6.99 -16.35 -8.78
CA LEU A 133 -6.60 -14.94 -8.90
C LEU A 133 -7.54 -14.18 -9.83
N ARG A 134 -7.90 -14.75 -10.99
CA ARG A 134 -8.86 -14.12 -11.92
C ARG A 134 -10.24 -13.99 -11.31
N LYS A 135 -10.77 -15.07 -10.71
CA LYS A 135 -12.09 -15.11 -10.08
C LYS A 135 -12.20 -14.13 -8.92
N SER A 136 -11.22 -14.13 -8.01
CA SER A 136 -11.19 -13.21 -6.86
C SER A 136 -11.01 -11.75 -7.28
N THR A 137 -10.17 -11.47 -8.27
CA THR A 137 -10.02 -10.12 -8.82
C THR A 137 -11.35 -9.61 -9.38
N GLN A 138 -12.09 -10.46 -10.09
CA GLN A 138 -13.41 -10.12 -10.65
C GLN A 138 -14.42 -9.82 -9.53
N ARG A 139 -14.54 -10.70 -8.54
CA ARG A 139 -15.44 -10.51 -7.38
C ARG A 139 -15.15 -9.21 -6.63
N VAL A 140 -13.88 -8.87 -6.45
CA VAL A 140 -13.47 -7.64 -5.77
C VAL A 140 -13.84 -6.41 -6.59
N LYS A 141 -13.64 -6.43 -7.91
CA LYS A 141 -14.04 -5.32 -8.80
C LYS A 141 -15.55 -5.07 -8.73
N GLU A 142 -16.35 -6.12 -8.83
CA GLU A 142 -17.81 -6.03 -8.75
C GLU A 142 -18.26 -5.46 -7.39
N GLY A 143 -17.66 -5.93 -6.29
CA GLY A 143 -17.92 -5.41 -4.96
C GLY A 143 -17.50 -3.95 -4.75
N GLU A 144 -16.35 -3.53 -5.33
CA GLU A 144 -15.89 -2.14 -5.29
C GLU A 144 -16.78 -1.21 -6.11
N GLU A 145 -17.26 -1.65 -7.28
CA GLU A 145 -18.19 -0.88 -8.11
C GLU A 145 -19.54 -0.68 -7.43
N GLY A 146 -20.09 -1.75 -6.82
CA GLY A 146 -21.31 -1.66 -6.01
C GLY A 146 -21.15 -0.66 -4.85
N ARG A 147 -20.04 -0.74 -4.11
CA ARG A 147 -19.73 0.21 -3.01
C ARG A 147 -19.59 1.64 -3.52
N ARG A 148 -18.91 1.85 -4.66
CA ARG A 148 -18.75 3.18 -5.27
C ARG A 148 -20.09 3.78 -5.67
N ARG A 149 -21.00 2.98 -6.22
CA ARG A 149 -22.36 3.42 -6.59
C ARG A 149 -23.13 3.91 -5.36
N VAL A 150 -23.15 3.12 -4.29
CA VAL A 150 -23.84 3.48 -3.03
C VAL A 150 -23.27 4.75 -2.40
N ILE A 151 -21.95 4.91 -2.39
CA ILE A 151 -21.30 6.12 -1.86
C ILE A 151 -21.67 7.36 -2.68
N ARG A 152 -21.72 7.23 -4.01
CA ARG A 152 -22.11 8.32 -4.91
C ARG A 152 -23.55 8.73 -4.66
N GLU A 153 -24.47 7.78 -4.64
CA GLU A 153 -25.89 8.03 -4.39
C GLU A 153 -26.14 8.68 -3.03
N ARG A 154 -25.46 8.21 -1.96
CA ARG A 154 -25.53 8.87 -0.64
C ARG A 154 -25.00 10.29 -0.65
N ARG A 155 -23.95 10.57 -1.44
CA ARG A 155 -23.40 11.93 -1.57
C ARG A 155 -24.36 12.85 -2.30
N GLU A 156 -24.96 12.38 -3.40
CA GLU A 156 -25.95 13.12 -4.18
C GLU A 156 -27.20 13.41 -3.33
N ALA A 157 -27.73 12.41 -2.61
CA ALA A 157 -28.87 12.60 -1.70
C ALA A 157 -28.57 13.57 -0.55
N ARG A 158 -27.33 13.57 -0.02
CA ARG A 158 -26.93 14.54 1.01
C ARG A 158 -26.78 15.95 0.43
N ALA A 159 -26.25 16.08 -0.78
CA ALA A 159 -26.12 17.35 -1.48
C ALA A 159 -27.50 17.95 -1.80
N GLY A 160 -28.45 17.13 -2.27
CA GLY A 160 -29.84 17.55 -2.51
C GLY A 160 -30.51 18.12 -1.26
N ARG A 161 -30.42 17.41 -0.11
CA ARG A 161 -30.98 17.90 1.16
C ARG A 161 -30.35 19.21 1.65
N LEU A 162 -29.05 19.41 1.42
CA LEU A 162 -28.37 20.67 1.75
C LEU A 162 -28.78 21.81 0.81
N ALA A 163 -29.02 21.52 -0.47
CA ALA A 163 -29.51 22.49 -1.44
C ALA A 163 -30.96 22.92 -1.14
N GLU A 164 -31.85 21.99 -0.79
CA GLU A 164 -33.23 22.33 -0.38
C GLU A 164 -33.25 23.16 0.90
N ARG A 165 -32.42 22.82 1.89
CA ARG A 165 -32.33 23.58 3.15
C ARG A 165 -31.79 25.00 2.94
N SER A 166 -30.85 25.19 2.02
CA SER A 166 -30.32 26.52 1.67
C SER A 166 -31.24 27.33 0.75
N ALA A 167 -32.12 26.68 0.00
CA ALA A 167 -33.16 27.35 -0.79
C ALA A 167 -34.35 27.81 0.07
N GLY A 168 -34.74 27.03 1.08
CA GLY A 168 -35.84 27.38 2.00
C GLY A 168 -35.51 28.49 3.01
N GLU A 169 -34.22 28.76 3.28
CA GLU A 169 -33.77 29.80 4.22
C GLU A 169 -33.63 31.20 3.54
N ARG A 170 -33.99 31.33 2.27
CA ARG A 170 -33.99 32.59 1.50
C ARG A 170 -35.40 33.17 1.26
N VAL A 171 -36.43 32.67 1.94
CA VAL A 171 -37.80 33.20 1.92
C VAL A 171 -38.11 33.77 3.30
#